data_AF-A0A2A8D6X0-F1
#
_entry.id   AF-A0A2A8D6X0-F1
#
_cell.length_a   1.000
_cell.length_b   1.000
_cell.length_c   1.000
_cell.angle_alpha   90.00
_cell.angle_beta   90.00
_cell.angle_gamma   90.00
#
_symmetry.space_group_name_H-M   'P 1'
#
loop_
_entity.id
_entity.type
_entity.pdbx_description
1 polymer ?
#
loop_
_entity_poly.entity_id
_entity_poly.type
_entity_poly.pdbx_seq_one_letter_code
_entity_poly.pdbx_strand_id
1 'polypeptide(L)'
;MAELYKKFTSLYPYPHLRIAPGAPSSYIHHLYLNRLADGRTYGFTPVLVVLDDLLLSTIQNNISARTKNPPADISAEYVKSYAQDILTEHQKRLDKDSLEILVRKILARADSTLFENYYEGFLTSQVTVSRGIAPALRAPAPLAFVSSLMNEDETLDNSAEIILLEIPTTSPSDVFAYLPFGGWEDVPSAEDMLALAQYWYERDNAIPAVIAATYLEFYTAEPITTLRDAEVLALEQGIISRALKPTSYEDLSCVVKGLYNKPSWFVWWE
;
A
#
# COMPACT_ATOMS: atom_id res chain seq x y z
N MET A 1 -22.26 -9.37 2.96
CA MET A 1 -21.50 -8.94 4.17
C MET A 1 -21.19 -10.10 5.12
N ALA A 2 -22.17 -10.73 5.80
CA ALA A 2 -21.86 -11.79 6.78
C ALA A 2 -21.19 -13.04 6.19
N GLU A 3 -21.57 -13.45 4.97
CA GLU A 3 -20.96 -14.57 4.27
C GLU A 3 -19.56 -14.24 3.74
N LEU A 4 -19.40 -13.05 3.15
CA LEU A 4 -18.13 -12.49 2.71
C LEU A 4 -17.10 -12.44 3.86
N TYR A 5 -17.50 -11.90 5.02
CA TYR A 5 -16.69 -11.85 6.23
C TYR A 5 -16.28 -13.25 6.72
N LYS A 6 -17.22 -14.21 6.76
CA LYS A 6 -16.92 -15.61 7.15
C LYS A 6 -15.93 -16.27 6.20
N LYS A 7 -16.10 -16.05 4.89
CA LYS A 7 -15.19 -16.61 3.89
C LYS A 7 -13.80 -16.01 4.03
N PHE A 8 -13.68 -14.70 4.13
CA PHE A 8 -12.39 -14.02 4.35
C PHE A 8 -11.69 -14.48 5.63
N THR A 9 -12.39 -14.51 6.77
CA THR A 9 -11.81 -14.94 8.06
C THR A 9 -11.45 -16.42 8.11
N SER A 10 -12.07 -17.26 7.28
CA SER A 10 -11.64 -18.66 7.12
C SER A 10 -10.31 -18.81 6.37
N LEU A 11 -9.98 -17.87 5.47
CA LEU A 11 -8.69 -17.79 4.78
C LEU A 11 -7.60 -17.16 5.66
N TYR A 12 -7.99 -16.22 6.52
CA TYR A 12 -7.11 -15.47 7.40
C TYR A 12 -7.48 -15.72 8.88
N PRO A 13 -7.13 -16.88 9.45
CA PRO A 13 -7.41 -17.22 10.86
C PRO A 13 -6.43 -16.50 11.81
N TYR A 14 -6.16 -15.22 11.55
CA TYR A 14 -5.31 -14.35 12.36
C TYR A 14 -6.19 -13.49 13.28
N PRO A 15 -5.63 -12.98 14.39
CA PRO A 15 -6.33 -12.00 15.21
C PRO A 15 -6.80 -10.83 14.35
N HIS A 16 -8.06 -10.42 14.55
CA HIS A 16 -8.65 -9.34 13.78
C HIS A 16 -9.79 -8.66 14.53
N LEU A 17 -10.10 -7.44 14.12
CA LEU A 17 -11.20 -6.65 14.62
C LEU A 17 -12.08 -6.23 13.46
N ARG A 18 -13.37 -6.55 13.55
CA ARG A 18 -14.38 -6.08 12.60
C ARG A 18 -14.84 -4.68 13.00
N ILE A 19 -14.67 -3.72 12.11
CA ILE A 19 -15.07 -2.32 12.35
C ILE A 19 -16.53 -2.16 11.96
N ALA A 20 -17.32 -1.53 12.83
CA ALA A 20 -18.73 -1.31 12.57
C ALA A 20 -18.91 -0.31 11.41
N PRO A 21 -19.87 -0.54 10.50
CA PRO A 21 -20.24 0.47 9.50
C PRO A 21 -20.64 1.78 10.18
N GLY A 22 -20.24 2.91 9.58
CA GLY A 22 -20.47 4.25 10.15
C GLY A 22 -19.58 4.59 11.34
N ALA A 23 -18.56 3.77 11.66
CA ALA A 23 -17.57 4.14 12.68
C ALA A 23 -16.87 5.46 12.30
N PRO A 24 -16.60 6.35 13.28
CA PRO A 24 -15.86 7.58 13.02
C PRO A 24 -14.43 7.30 12.52
N SER A 25 -13.96 8.11 11.58
CA SER A 25 -12.57 8.08 11.07
C SER A 25 -11.53 8.05 12.19
N SER A 26 -11.70 8.94 13.18
CA SER A 26 -10.82 9.08 14.35
C SER A 26 -10.68 7.79 15.15
N TYR A 27 -11.77 7.01 15.30
CA TYR A 27 -11.73 5.71 15.97
C TYR A 27 -10.82 4.73 15.21
N ILE A 28 -10.94 4.68 13.89
CA ILE A 28 -10.16 3.79 13.02
C ILE A 28 -8.68 4.16 13.07
N HIS A 29 -8.37 5.46 12.99
CA HIS A 29 -6.99 5.96 13.06
C HIS A 29 -6.34 5.61 14.40
N HIS A 30 -7.04 5.85 15.51
CA HIS A 30 -6.55 5.48 16.84
C HIS A 30 -6.37 3.97 16.99
N LEU A 31 -7.33 3.19 16.49
CA LEU A 31 -7.27 1.73 16.53
C LEU A 31 -6.05 1.21 15.75
N TYR A 32 -5.85 1.68 14.52
CA TYR A 32 -4.71 1.30 13.69
C TYR A 32 -3.38 1.65 14.36
N LEU A 33 -3.21 2.89 14.84
CA LEU A 33 -1.97 3.32 15.49
C LEU A 33 -1.66 2.55 16.78
N ASN A 34 -2.69 2.24 17.58
CA ASN A 34 -2.51 1.42 18.79
C ASN A 34 -2.05 0.00 18.42
N ARG A 35 -2.71 -0.64 17.45
CA ARG A 35 -2.29 -1.97 17.00
C ARG A 35 -0.95 -1.96 16.31
N LEU A 36 -0.56 -0.85 15.67
CA LEU A 36 0.76 -0.72 15.05
C LEU A 36 1.87 -0.67 16.12
N ALA A 37 1.63 0.03 17.23
CA ALA A 37 2.54 0.04 18.37
C ALA A 37 2.64 -1.34 19.04
N ASP A 38 1.50 -2.02 19.22
CA ASP A 38 1.44 -3.38 19.75
C ASP A 38 2.17 -4.39 18.84
N GLY A 39 2.00 -4.26 17.52
CA GLY A 39 2.60 -5.13 16.51
C GLY A 39 4.13 -5.19 16.58
N ARG A 40 4.77 -4.05 16.88
CA ARG A 40 6.22 -3.97 17.13
C ARG A 40 6.67 -4.80 18.32
N THR A 41 5.80 -4.99 19.31
CA THR A 41 6.10 -5.73 20.55
C THR A 41 5.73 -7.21 20.41
N TYR A 42 4.59 -7.51 19.77
CA TYR A 42 4.00 -8.85 19.72
C TYR A 42 4.26 -9.62 18.41
N GLY A 43 4.95 -9.01 17.44
CA GLY A 43 5.42 -9.69 16.23
C GLY A 43 4.37 -9.78 15.11
N PHE A 44 3.60 -8.72 14.90
CA PHE A 44 2.63 -8.64 13.81
C PHE A 44 2.63 -7.25 13.15
N THR A 45 2.07 -7.16 11.94
CA THR A 45 1.81 -5.90 11.25
C THR A 45 0.30 -5.78 11.04
N PRO A 46 -0.36 -4.74 11.61
CA PRO A 46 -1.79 -4.53 11.37
C PRO A 46 -2.02 -3.94 9.99
N VAL A 47 -3.11 -4.33 9.35
CA VAL A 47 -3.57 -3.75 8.09
C VAL A 47 -5.10 -3.65 8.11
N LEU A 48 -5.63 -2.53 7.64
CA LEU A 48 -7.06 -2.35 7.41
C LEU A 48 -7.40 -2.96 6.04
N VAL A 49 -8.25 -3.98 6.05
CA VAL A 49 -8.76 -4.62 4.84
C VAL A 49 -10.16 -4.06 4.58
N VAL A 50 -10.31 -3.33 3.49
CA VAL A 50 -11.61 -2.87 2.97
C VAL A 50 -12.13 -3.99 2.08
N LEU A 51 -12.98 -4.82 2.66
CA LEU A 51 -13.39 -6.10 2.12
C LEU A 51 -14.64 -5.96 1.24
N ASP A 52 -14.50 -6.31 -0.03
CA ASP A 52 -15.60 -6.53 -0.96
C ASP A 52 -15.40 -7.88 -1.70
N ASP A 53 -16.36 -8.23 -2.56
CA ASP A 53 -16.27 -9.46 -3.36
C ASP A 53 -15.10 -9.42 -4.36
N LEU A 54 -14.72 -8.22 -4.83
CA LEU A 54 -13.65 -8.04 -5.81
C LEU A 54 -12.29 -8.34 -5.18
N LEU A 55 -11.97 -7.74 -4.03
CA LEU A 55 -10.72 -7.98 -3.29
C LEU A 55 -10.59 -9.45 -2.91
N LEU A 56 -11.66 -10.06 -2.36
CA LEU A 56 -11.62 -11.47 -2.01
C LEU A 56 -11.38 -12.36 -3.24
N SER A 57 -12.07 -12.08 -4.35
CA SER A 57 -11.90 -12.83 -5.60
C SER A 57 -10.49 -12.70 -6.15
N THR A 58 -9.91 -11.49 -6.13
CA THR A 58 -8.52 -11.22 -6.52
C THR A 58 -7.55 -12.05 -5.69
N ILE A 59 -7.67 -12.03 -4.36
CA ILE A 59 -6.82 -12.81 -3.46
C ILE A 59 -6.90 -14.30 -3.81
N GLN A 60 -8.11 -14.85 -3.92
CA GLN A 60 -8.30 -16.27 -4.22
C GLN A 60 -7.76 -16.64 -5.60
N ASN A 61 -7.94 -15.78 -6.60
CA ASN A 61 -7.45 -16.00 -7.97
C ASN A 61 -5.93 -15.97 -8.04
N ASN A 62 -5.28 -15.04 -7.34
CA ASN A 62 -3.81 -14.94 -7.30
C ASN A 62 -3.20 -16.18 -6.61
N ILE A 63 -3.79 -16.63 -5.51
CA ILE A 63 -3.35 -17.86 -4.82
C ILE A 63 -3.62 -19.08 -5.70
N SER A 64 -4.79 -19.16 -6.33
CA SER A 64 -5.17 -20.21 -7.27
C SER A 64 -4.18 -20.32 -8.43
N ALA A 65 -3.85 -19.19 -9.07
CA ALA A 65 -2.93 -19.15 -10.20
C ALA A 65 -1.54 -19.69 -9.85
N ARG A 66 -1.02 -19.34 -8.66
CA ARG A 66 0.30 -19.82 -8.20
C ARG A 66 0.27 -21.26 -7.72
N THR A 67 -0.73 -21.65 -6.94
CA THR A 67 -0.82 -23.00 -6.35
C THR A 67 -1.43 -24.05 -7.27
N LYS A 68 -2.05 -23.63 -8.39
CA LYS A 68 -2.77 -24.46 -9.36
C LYS A 68 -3.99 -25.20 -8.78
N ASN A 69 -4.60 -24.66 -7.71
CA ASN A 69 -5.84 -25.16 -7.12
C ASN A 69 -7.00 -24.22 -7.46
N PRO A 70 -8.23 -24.71 -7.64
CA PRO A 70 -9.38 -23.85 -7.91
C PRO A 70 -9.59 -22.78 -6.83
N PRO A 71 -10.05 -21.55 -7.19
CA PRO A 71 -10.32 -20.49 -6.21
C PRO A 71 -11.28 -20.89 -5.08
N ALA A 72 -12.21 -21.81 -5.35
CA ALA A 72 -13.17 -22.33 -4.38
C ALA A 72 -12.53 -23.22 -3.30
N ASP A 73 -11.38 -23.82 -3.59
CA ASP A 73 -10.68 -24.77 -2.71
C ASP A 73 -9.57 -24.10 -1.88
N ILE A 74 -9.35 -22.79 -2.09
CA ILE A 74 -8.33 -22.04 -1.34
C ILE A 74 -8.71 -22.02 0.14
N SER A 75 -7.73 -22.35 0.98
CA SER A 75 -7.82 -22.44 2.44
C SER A 75 -6.71 -21.61 3.09
N ALA A 76 -6.74 -21.50 4.42
CA ALA A 76 -5.69 -20.82 5.19
C ALA A 76 -4.29 -21.43 4.98
N GLU A 77 -4.20 -22.74 4.78
CA GLU A 77 -2.94 -23.42 4.47
C GLU A 77 -2.36 -22.97 3.12
N TYR A 78 -3.22 -22.80 2.11
CA TYR A 78 -2.81 -22.30 0.80
C TYR A 78 -2.36 -20.83 0.87
N VAL A 79 -3.07 -19.99 1.64
CA VAL A 79 -2.63 -18.60 1.91
C VAL A 79 -1.24 -18.58 2.53
N LYS A 80 -1.00 -19.42 3.55
CA LYS A 80 0.30 -19.51 4.23
C LYS A 80 1.41 -20.00 3.30
N SER A 81 1.15 -21.05 2.51
CA SER A 81 2.11 -21.57 1.53
C SER A 81 2.43 -20.53 0.46
N TYR A 82 1.41 -19.85 -0.05
CA TYR A 82 1.57 -18.76 -1.01
C TYR A 82 2.47 -17.66 -0.45
N ALA A 83 2.20 -17.19 0.78
CA ALA A 83 3.01 -16.14 1.41
C ALA A 83 4.48 -16.57 1.56
N GLN A 84 4.73 -17.81 1.98
CA GLN A 84 6.10 -18.35 2.07
C GLN A 84 6.81 -18.39 0.71
N ASP A 85 6.10 -18.76 -0.35
CA ASP A 85 6.65 -18.78 -1.71
C ASP A 85 7.00 -17.37 -2.20
N ILE A 86 6.12 -16.39 -1.96
CA ILE A 86 6.36 -14.98 -2.33
C ILE A 86 7.57 -14.42 -1.59
N LEU A 87 7.67 -14.65 -0.28
CA LEU A 87 8.80 -14.19 0.53
C LEU A 87 10.12 -14.85 0.09
N THR A 88 10.08 -16.15 -0.22
CA THR A 88 11.24 -16.88 -0.73
C THR A 88 11.69 -16.35 -2.10
N GLU A 89 10.74 -16.08 -3.01
CA GLU A 89 11.05 -15.52 -4.32
C GLU A 89 11.59 -14.09 -4.21
N HIS A 90 11.02 -13.28 -3.32
CA HIS A 90 11.52 -11.94 -3.06
C HIS A 90 12.97 -11.95 -2.59
N GLN A 91 13.32 -12.82 -1.65
CA GLN A 91 14.71 -12.98 -1.21
C GLN A 91 15.63 -13.37 -2.38
N LYS A 92 15.22 -14.30 -3.24
CA LYS A 92 16.00 -14.67 -4.44
C LYS A 92 16.18 -13.51 -5.43
N ARG A 93 15.22 -12.59 -5.52
CA ARG A 93 15.35 -11.37 -6.33
C ARG A 93 16.41 -10.44 -5.71
N LEU A 94 16.38 -10.29 -4.39
CA LEU A 94 17.36 -9.48 -3.64
C LEU A 94 18.79 -10.07 -3.63
N ASP A 95 18.93 -11.38 -3.75
CA ASP A 95 20.24 -12.03 -3.90
C ASP A 95 20.90 -11.71 -5.26
N LYS A 96 20.11 -11.28 -6.25
CA LYS A 96 20.57 -10.96 -7.62
C LYS A 96 20.75 -9.46 -7.85
N ASP A 97 19.80 -8.66 -7.37
CA ASP A 97 19.74 -7.22 -7.55
C ASP A 97 19.56 -6.55 -6.17
N SER A 98 20.15 -5.37 -5.96
CA SER A 98 19.78 -4.56 -4.80
C SER A 98 18.30 -4.17 -4.89
N LEU A 99 17.68 -3.86 -3.74
CA LEU A 99 16.28 -3.42 -3.69
C LEU A 99 16.01 -2.22 -4.61
N GLU A 100 16.94 -1.26 -4.67
CA GLU A 100 16.85 -0.09 -5.55
C GLU A 100 16.86 -0.48 -7.04
N ILE A 101 17.76 -1.39 -7.46
CA ILE A 101 17.79 -1.89 -8.83
C ILE A 101 16.49 -2.63 -9.15
N LEU A 102 15.99 -3.42 -8.20
CA LEU A 102 14.76 -4.17 -8.36
C LEU A 102 13.56 -3.25 -8.57
N VAL A 103 13.41 -2.22 -7.73
CA VAL A 103 12.32 -1.24 -7.85
C VAL A 103 12.42 -0.46 -9.15
N ARG A 104 13.62 -0.04 -9.56
CA ARG A 104 13.80 0.61 -10.87
C ARG A 104 13.33 -0.25 -12.03
N LYS A 105 13.61 -1.56 -12.02
CA LYS A 105 13.08 -2.51 -13.02
C LYS A 105 11.56 -2.62 -12.99
N ILE A 106 10.95 -2.60 -11.79
CA ILE A 106 9.49 -2.62 -11.62
C ILE A 106 8.87 -1.36 -12.22
N LEU A 107 9.39 -0.18 -11.85
CA LEU A 107 8.89 1.12 -12.33
C LEU A 107 9.05 1.25 -13.85
N ALA A 108 10.20 0.87 -14.41
CA ALA A 108 10.43 0.89 -15.85
C ALA A 108 9.48 -0.04 -16.63
N ARG A 109 9.08 -1.17 -16.04
CA ARG A 109 8.10 -2.09 -16.64
C ARG A 109 6.67 -1.54 -16.55
N ALA A 110 6.33 -0.87 -15.46
CA ALA A 110 4.99 -0.32 -15.25
C ALA A 110 4.69 0.85 -16.21
N ASP A 111 5.62 1.81 -16.34
CA ASP A 111 5.52 2.88 -17.31
C ASP A 111 6.92 3.35 -17.76
N SER A 112 7.39 2.80 -18.87
CA SER A 112 8.70 3.17 -19.43
C SER A 112 8.78 4.64 -19.84
N THR A 113 7.66 5.25 -20.24
CA THR A 113 7.64 6.64 -20.73
C THR A 113 7.82 7.61 -19.57
N LEU A 114 7.07 7.44 -18.48
CA LEU A 114 7.21 8.28 -17.30
C LEU A 114 8.54 7.98 -16.58
N PHE A 115 8.97 6.72 -16.57
CA PHE A 115 10.24 6.31 -15.99
C PHE A 115 11.45 6.97 -16.67
N GLU A 116 11.58 6.83 -17.99
CA GLU A 116 12.75 7.34 -18.73
C GLU A 116 12.77 8.86 -18.82
N ASN A 117 11.61 9.48 -19.09
CA ASN A 117 11.56 10.93 -19.33
C ASN A 117 11.60 11.77 -18.06
N TYR A 118 11.10 11.23 -16.93
CA TYR A 118 10.96 12.00 -15.70
C TYR A 118 11.72 11.37 -14.54
N TYR A 119 11.43 10.11 -14.19
CA TYR A 119 11.98 9.50 -12.97
C TYR A 119 13.52 9.36 -13.01
N GLU A 120 14.07 8.77 -14.07
CA GLU A 120 15.51 8.59 -14.25
C GLU A 120 16.25 9.93 -14.36
N GLY A 121 15.71 10.83 -15.17
CA GLY A 121 16.25 12.19 -15.30
C GLY A 121 16.25 12.90 -13.95
N PHE A 122 15.17 12.77 -13.18
CA PHE A 122 15.06 13.39 -11.87
C PHE A 122 16.12 12.84 -10.93
N LEU A 123 16.26 11.52 -10.79
CA LEU A 123 17.25 10.88 -9.92
C LEU A 123 18.72 11.18 -10.30
N THR A 124 19.03 11.20 -11.59
CA THR A 124 20.40 11.38 -12.09
C THR A 124 20.82 12.85 -12.22
N SER A 125 19.85 13.75 -12.38
CA SER A 125 20.16 15.17 -12.49
C SER A 125 20.40 15.78 -11.12
N GLN A 126 21.53 16.49 -10.97
CA GLN A 126 21.75 17.43 -9.87
C GLN A 126 20.90 18.71 -10.03
N VAL A 127 19.67 18.62 -10.60
CA VAL A 127 18.79 19.78 -10.70
C VAL A 127 18.48 20.22 -9.27
N THR A 128 19.17 21.27 -8.88
CA THR A 128 18.89 22.03 -7.67
C THR A 128 17.62 22.79 -7.99
N VAL A 129 16.45 22.16 -7.83
CA VAL A 129 15.19 22.89 -7.83
C VAL A 129 15.39 24.00 -6.81
N SER A 130 15.22 25.25 -7.26
CA SER A 130 15.50 26.43 -6.45
C SER A 130 14.82 26.24 -5.10
N ARG A 131 15.61 26.16 -4.02
CA ARG A 131 15.14 25.95 -2.64
C ARG A 131 14.32 27.16 -2.21
N GLY A 132 13.09 27.24 -2.68
CA GLY A 132 12.03 27.96 -2.00
C GLY A 132 11.71 27.16 -0.75
N ILE A 133 12.41 27.43 0.34
CA ILE A 133 12.03 26.96 1.67
C ILE A 133 10.63 27.54 1.92
N ALA A 134 9.58 26.75 1.70
CA ALA A 134 8.35 26.96 2.41
C ALA A 134 8.67 26.83 3.92
N PRO A 135 8.11 27.69 4.78
CA PRO A 135 8.58 27.85 6.15
C PRO A 135 8.48 26.55 6.95
N ALA A 136 9.34 26.44 7.97
CA ALA A 136 9.37 25.31 8.89
C ALA A 136 8.07 25.18 9.70
N LEU A 137 7.69 23.91 9.92
CA LEU A 137 6.76 23.35 10.91
C LEU A 137 5.32 23.88 10.86
N ARG A 138 4.48 23.20 10.08
CA ARG A 138 3.16 22.81 10.59
C ARG A 138 3.32 21.47 11.30
N ALA A 139 2.53 21.21 12.34
CA ALA A 139 2.32 19.82 12.77
C ALA A 139 1.98 18.97 11.53
N PRO A 140 2.43 17.70 11.45
CA PRO A 140 1.94 16.77 10.46
C PRO A 140 0.43 16.95 10.31
N ALA A 141 -0.07 16.93 9.07
CA ALA A 141 -1.51 16.91 8.88
C ALA A 141 -2.10 15.75 9.71
N PRO A 142 -3.34 15.87 10.24
CA PRO A 142 -3.95 14.76 10.95
C PRO A 142 -3.96 13.53 10.04
N LEU A 143 -3.77 12.36 10.64
CA LEU A 143 -3.87 11.09 9.93
C LEU A 143 -5.27 10.95 9.34
N ALA A 144 -5.33 10.56 8.08
CA ALA A 144 -6.56 10.27 7.36
C ALA A 144 -6.35 9.00 6.53
N PHE A 145 -7.12 7.96 6.83
CA PHE A 145 -7.21 6.75 6.01
C PHE A 145 -8.61 6.60 5.42
N VAL A 146 -8.75 5.69 4.46
CA VAL A 146 -10.04 5.26 3.89
C VAL A 146 -10.78 6.45 3.28
N SER A 147 -10.01 7.42 2.77
CA SER A 147 -10.50 8.76 2.41
C SER A 147 -11.54 8.69 1.29
N SER A 148 -11.42 7.68 0.43
CA SER A 148 -12.34 7.40 -0.67
C SER A 148 -13.72 6.92 -0.23
N LEU A 149 -13.85 6.36 0.98
CA LEU A 149 -15.12 5.86 1.53
C LEU A 149 -15.70 6.78 2.61
N MET A 150 -15.09 7.95 2.84
CA MET A 150 -15.61 8.93 3.80
C MET A 150 -16.68 9.82 3.18
N ASN A 151 -17.75 10.08 3.92
CA ASN A 151 -18.76 11.07 3.57
C ASN A 151 -18.41 12.47 4.10
N GLU A 152 -19.29 13.46 3.86
CA GLU A 152 -19.11 14.85 4.32
C GLU A 152 -18.92 14.98 5.84
N ASP A 153 -19.46 14.04 6.62
CA ASP A 153 -19.34 13.98 8.09
C ASP A 153 -18.11 13.18 8.57
N GLU A 154 -17.16 12.85 7.68
CA GLU A 154 -15.97 12.03 7.96
C GLU A 154 -16.28 10.64 8.54
N THR A 155 -17.48 10.12 8.27
CA THR A 155 -17.87 8.75 8.62
C THR A 155 -17.72 7.84 7.42
N LEU A 156 -17.35 6.59 7.67
CA LEU A 156 -17.33 5.57 6.62
C LEU A 156 -18.73 5.37 6.05
N ASP A 157 -18.81 5.11 4.75
CA ASP A 157 -20.01 4.57 4.14
C ASP A 157 -20.49 3.33 4.92
N ASN A 158 -21.78 3.32 5.26
CA ASN A 158 -22.45 2.24 5.97
C ASN A 158 -22.46 0.91 5.17
N SER A 159 -22.06 0.93 3.90
CA SER A 159 -21.90 -0.25 3.07
C SER A 159 -20.53 -0.94 3.20
N ALA A 160 -19.50 -0.27 3.72
CA ALA A 160 -18.14 -0.79 3.74
C ALA A 160 -17.91 -1.85 4.83
N GLU A 161 -17.30 -2.98 4.47
CA GLU A 161 -16.78 -3.96 5.43
C GLU A 161 -15.31 -3.67 5.70
N ILE A 162 -14.96 -3.24 6.91
CA ILE A 162 -13.56 -2.99 7.25
C ILE A 162 -13.12 -3.91 8.38
N ILE A 163 -11.99 -4.59 8.15
CA ILE A 163 -11.39 -5.51 9.09
C ILE A 163 -9.96 -5.04 9.37
N LEU A 164 -9.63 -4.76 10.63
CA LEU A 164 -8.22 -4.66 11.03
C LEU A 164 -7.70 -6.08 11.23
N LEU A 165 -6.77 -6.51 10.38
CA LEU A 165 -6.18 -7.84 10.42
C LEU A 165 -4.73 -7.75 10.94
N GLU A 166 -4.35 -8.65 11.84
CA GLU A 166 -3.01 -8.71 12.42
C GLU A 166 -2.18 -9.79 11.70
N ILE A 167 -1.45 -9.38 10.66
CA ILE A 167 -0.65 -10.31 9.85
C ILE A 167 0.58 -10.74 10.66
N PRO A 168 0.92 -12.04 10.76
CA PRO A 168 2.02 -12.54 11.58
C PRO A 168 3.39 -12.29 10.93
N THR A 169 3.75 -11.03 10.74
CA THR A 169 5.04 -10.57 10.24
C THR A 169 5.50 -9.31 10.96
N THR A 170 6.81 -9.22 11.20
CA THR A 170 7.48 -8.04 11.73
C THR A 170 7.96 -7.08 10.65
N SER A 171 7.95 -7.51 9.39
CA SER A 171 8.34 -6.71 8.22
C SER A 171 7.07 -6.15 7.56
N PRO A 172 6.82 -4.83 7.61
CA PRO A 172 5.56 -4.29 7.11
C PRO A 172 5.28 -4.56 5.64
N SER A 173 6.30 -4.67 4.79
CA SER A 173 6.13 -4.97 3.36
C SER A 173 5.59 -6.37 3.12
N ASP A 174 5.86 -7.32 4.03
CA ASP A 174 5.48 -8.72 3.85
C ASP A 174 3.97 -8.92 3.83
N VAL A 175 3.17 -7.94 4.28
CA VAL A 175 1.70 -8.02 4.21
C VAL A 175 1.19 -8.33 2.80
N PHE A 176 1.89 -7.88 1.75
CA PHE A 176 1.54 -8.18 0.36
C PHE A 176 1.78 -9.65 -0.02
N ALA A 177 2.64 -10.38 0.69
CA ALA A 177 2.76 -11.83 0.54
C ALA A 177 1.52 -12.56 1.10
N TYR A 178 0.92 -12.04 2.17
CA TYR A 178 -0.26 -12.64 2.79
C TYR A 178 -1.55 -12.21 2.11
N LEU A 179 -1.66 -10.95 1.68
CA LEU A 179 -2.82 -10.37 1.01
C LEU A 179 -2.43 -10.04 -0.43
N PRO A 180 -2.44 -11.03 -1.35
CA PRO A 180 -2.06 -10.81 -2.74
C PRO A 180 -3.09 -9.98 -3.50
N PHE A 181 -2.96 -8.67 -3.33
CA PHE A 181 -3.57 -7.64 -4.15
C PHE A 181 -2.80 -7.51 -5.47
N GLY A 182 -3.46 -6.93 -6.48
CA GLY A 182 -2.85 -6.60 -7.76
C GLY A 182 -2.70 -7.79 -8.71
N GLY A 183 -1.83 -7.62 -9.70
CA GLY A 183 -1.51 -8.66 -10.69
C GLY A 183 -2.45 -8.74 -11.89
N TRP A 184 -3.36 -7.79 -12.06
CA TRP A 184 -4.13 -7.60 -13.29
C TRP A 184 -3.63 -6.39 -14.07
N GLU A 185 -3.68 -6.46 -15.40
CA GLU A 185 -3.32 -5.35 -16.30
C GLU A 185 -1.96 -4.70 -15.96
N ASP A 186 -1.97 -3.44 -15.57
CA ASP A 186 -0.86 -2.58 -15.17
C ASP A 186 -0.68 -2.49 -13.65
N VAL A 187 -1.50 -3.18 -12.86
CA VAL A 187 -1.42 -3.19 -11.39
C VAL A 187 -0.28 -4.11 -10.95
N PRO A 188 0.68 -3.63 -10.14
CA PRO A 188 1.82 -4.46 -9.73
C PRO A 188 1.36 -5.77 -9.07
N SER A 189 2.08 -6.86 -9.31
CA SER A 189 1.80 -8.13 -8.65
C SER A 189 2.12 -8.07 -7.16
N ALA A 190 1.70 -9.07 -6.38
CA ALA A 190 2.03 -9.17 -4.97
C ALA A 190 3.55 -9.10 -4.71
N GLU A 191 4.37 -9.75 -5.55
CA GLU A 191 5.82 -9.71 -5.45
C GLU A 191 6.40 -8.32 -5.72
N ASP A 192 5.82 -7.59 -6.68
CA ASP A 192 6.27 -6.23 -6.99
C ASP A 192 5.80 -5.23 -5.94
N MET A 193 4.57 -5.36 -5.46
CA MET A 193 4.06 -4.53 -4.36
C MET A 193 4.85 -4.74 -3.08
N LEU A 194 5.26 -5.98 -2.78
CA LEU A 194 6.16 -6.26 -1.66
C LEU A 194 7.48 -5.51 -1.82
N ALA A 195 8.13 -5.58 -2.99
CA ALA A 195 9.39 -4.89 -3.24
C ALA A 195 9.24 -3.35 -3.17
N LEU A 196 8.18 -2.80 -3.77
CA LEU A 196 7.87 -1.37 -3.70
C LEU A 196 7.62 -0.92 -2.25
N ALA A 197 6.83 -1.68 -1.50
CA ALA A 197 6.54 -1.40 -0.10
C ALA A 197 7.78 -1.50 0.79
N GLN A 198 8.66 -2.46 0.55
CA GLN A 198 9.92 -2.56 1.28
C GLN A 198 10.80 -1.34 0.98
N TYR A 199 10.87 -0.91 -0.27
CA TYR A 199 11.65 0.25 -0.67
C TYR A 199 11.14 1.55 -0.02
N TRP A 200 9.83 1.78 -0.01
CA TRP A 200 9.25 2.92 0.70
C TRP A 200 9.35 2.81 2.21
N TYR A 201 9.33 1.60 2.77
CA TYR A 201 9.57 1.39 4.20
C TYR A 201 11.02 1.75 4.56
N GLU A 202 12.00 1.28 3.80
CA GLU A 202 13.43 1.58 4.04
C GLU A 202 13.76 3.05 3.81
N ARG A 203 13.12 3.72 2.84
CA ARG A 203 13.36 5.13 2.51
C ARG A 203 12.59 6.10 3.41
N ASP A 204 11.29 5.87 3.60
CA ASP A 204 10.34 6.85 4.13
C ASP A 204 9.60 6.37 5.38
N ASN A 205 9.98 5.21 5.95
CA ASN A 205 9.24 4.53 7.02
C ASN A 205 7.76 4.30 6.66
N ALA A 206 7.44 4.14 5.37
CA ALA A 206 6.09 3.94 4.90
C ALA A 206 5.62 2.50 5.19
N ILE A 207 4.51 2.38 5.90
CA ILE A 207 3.92 1.14 6.37
C ILE A 207 2.57 0.97 5.64
N PRO A 208 2.30 -0.16 4.96
CA PRO A 208 1.00 -0.40 4.37
C PRO A 208 -0.08 -0.39 5.45
N ALA A 209 -1.08 0.49 5.28
CA ALA A 209 -2.12 0.73 6.27
C ALA A 209 -3.49 0.23 5.82
N VAL A 210 -3.82 0.43 4.54
CA VAL A 210 -5.10 0.01 3.96
C VAL A 210 -4.87 -0.81 2.69
N ILE A 211 -5.59 -1.93 2.57
CA ILE A 211 -5.71 -2.71 1.34
C ILE A 211 -7.18 -2.80 0.96
N ALA A 212 -7.53 -2.26 -0.21
CA ALA A 212 -8.85 -2.34 -0.83
C ALA A 212 -8.74 -2.98 -2.22
N ALA A 213 -9.88 -3.19 -2.90
CA ALA A 213 -9.90 -3.80 -4.23
C ALA A 213 -9.25 -2.95 -5.34
N THR A 214 -9.23 -1.63 -5.16
CA THR A 214 -8.79 -0.66 -6.18
C THR A 214 -7.80 0.37 -5.66
N TYR A 215 -7.46 0.35 -4.37
CA TYR A 215 -6.51 1.29 -3.81
C TYR A 215 -5.77 0.70 -2.61
N LEU A 216 -4.61 1.29 -2.34
CA LEU A 216 -3.81 1.03 -1.15
C LEU A 216 -3.53 2.35 -0.47
N GLU A 217 -3.39 2.34 0.85
CA GLU A 217 -2.91 3.50 1.60
C GLU A 217 -1.74 3.11 2.49
N PHE A 218 -0.81 4.05 2.64
CA PHE A 218 0.38 3.91 3.46
C PHE A 218 0.38 4.95 4.56
N TYR A 219 1.04 4.60 5.65
CA TYR A 219 1.27 5.43 6.82
C TYR A 219 2.75 5.68 7.02
N THR A 220 3.15 6.91 7.34
CA THR A 220 4.47 7.22 7.87
C THR A 220 4.35 8.08 9.12
N ALA A 221 5.09 7.71 10.16
CA ALA A 221 5.19 8.49 11.39
C ALA A 221 6.03 9.77 11.18
N GLU A 222 6.90 9.76 10.17
CA GLU A 222 7.80 10.85 9.81
C GLU A 222 7.48 11.30 8.37
N PRO A 223 6.50 12.20 8.18
CA PRO A 223 6.11 12.67 6.86
C PRO A 223 7.27 13.23 6.04
N ILE A 224 7.14 13.10 4.72
CA ILE A 224 8.10 13.72 3.79
C ILE A 224 8.03 15.23 3.91
N THR A 225 9.18 15.85 4.20
CA THR A 225 9.31 17.30 4.43
C THR A 225 10.23 17.99 3.44
N THR A 226 10.80 17.26 2.49
CA THR A 226 11.55 17.84 1.38
C THR A 226 10.73 17.80 0.09
N LEU A 227 10.82 18.88 -0.70
CA LEU A 227 10.19 18.92 -2.02
C LEU A 227 10.69 17.78 -2.91
N ARG A 228 11.99 17.51 -2.82
CA ARG A 228 12.66 16.52 -3.64
C ARG A 228 12.12 15.11 -3.41
N ASP A 229 12.01 14.69 -2.15
CA ASP A 229 11.51 13.36 -1.82
C ASP A 229 10.02 13.24 -2.16
N ALA A 230 9.25 14.32 -2.00
CA ALA A 230 7.85 14.35 -2.40
C ALA A 230 7.68 14.25 -3.92
N GLU A 231 8.55 14.89 -4.71
CA GLU A 231 8.58 14.76 -6.17
C GLU A 231 8.97 13.35 -6.62
N VAL A 232 9.95 12.71 -5.95
CA VAL A 232 10.30 11.31 -6.22
C VAL A 232 9.10 10.39 -5.95
N LEU A 233 8.48 10.49 -4.76
CA LEU A 233 7.33 9.65 -4.41
C LEU A 233 6.13 9.92 -5.34
N ALA A 234 5.88 11.17 -5.72
CA ALA A 234 4.81 11.51 -6.66
C ALA A 234 5.02 10.87 -8.04
N LEU A 235 6.26 10.83 -8.54
CA LEU A 235 6.60 10.16 -9.80
C LEU A 235 6.43 8.64 -9.67
N GLU A 236 6.85 8.04 -8.55
CA GLU A 236 6.65 6.61 -8.29
C GLU A 236 5.17 6.25 -8.26
N GLN A 237 4.36 7.04 -7.54
CA GLN A 237 2.90 6.91 -7.53
C GLN A 237 2.34 7.05 -8.94
N GLY A 238 2.75 8.05 -9.71
CA GLY A 238 2.26 8.27 -11.07
C GLY A 238 2.64 7.17 -12.05
N ILE A 239 3.75 6.45 -11.81
CA ILE A 239 4.17 5.31 -12.62
C ILE A 239 3.29 4.09 -12.35
N ILE A 240 2.96 3.84 -11.09
CA ILE A 240 2.22 2.62 -10.73
C ILE A 240 0.72 2.82 -10.59
N SER A 241 0.22 4.05 -10.42
CA SER A 241 -1.20 4.36 -10.16
C SER A 241 -1.80 5.15 -11.32
N ARG A 242 -2.84 4.58 -11.92
CA ARG A 242 -3.55 5.18 -13.06
C ARG A 242 -4.20 6.53 -12.71
N ALA A 243 -4.76 6.64 -11.50
CA ALA A 243 -5.42 7.85 -11.04
C ALA A 243 -4.45 8.99 -10.69
N LEU A 244 -3.19 8.66 -10.38
CA LEU A 244 -2.17 9.63 -9.94
C LEU A 244 -1.14 9.95 -11.02
N LYS A 245 -1.32 9.41 -12.23
CA LYS A 245 -0.41 9.60 -13.35
C LYS A 245 -0.39 11.08 -13.78
N PRO A 246 0.73 11.80 -13.58
CA PRO A 246 0.83 13.18 -14.00
C PRO A 246 0.90 13.27 -15.53
N THR A 247 0.10 14.14 -16.15
CA THR A 247 0.18 14.43 -17.60
C THR A 247 0.93 15.72 -17.89
N SER A 248 1.18 16.52 -16.86
CA SER A 248 1.90 17.79 -16.89
C SER A 248 2.66 18.02 -15.59
N TYR A 249 3.56 19.02 -15.57
CA TYR A 249 4.23 19.44 -14.34
C TYR A 249 3.25 20.03 -13.31
N GLU A 250 2.16 20.63 -13.77
CA GLU A 250 1.10 21.17 -12.89
C GLU A 250 0.38 20.03 -12.15
N ASP A 251 0.07 18.93 -12.85
CA ASP A 251 -0.50 17.72 -12.23
C ASP A 251 0.46 17.12 -11.20
N LEU A 252 1.76 17.02 -11.54
CA LEU A 252 2.78 16.55 -10.62
C LEU A 252 2.85 17.43 -9.36
N SER A 253 2.79 18.76 -9.51
CA SER A 253 2.78 19.70 -8.38
C SER A 253 1.57 19.50 -7.47
N CYS A 254 0.41 19.12 -8.02
CA CYS A 254 -0.78 18.79 -7.24
C CYS A 254 -0.57 17.52 -6.40
N VAL A 255 -0.01 16.45 -7.00
CA VAL A 255 0.32 15.22 -6.27
C VAL A 255 1.34 15.50 -5.16
N VAL A 256 2.41 16.25 -5.46
CA VAL A 256 3.44 16.64 -4.49
C VAL A 256 2.85 17.38 -3.28
N LYS A 257 1.93 18.32 -3.50
CA LYS A 257 1.22 19.03 -2.39
C LYS A 257 0.39 18.07 -1.54
N GLY A 258 -0.15 17.02 -2.15
CA GLY A 258 -0.88 15.94 -1.48
C GLY A 258 0.00 14.99 -0.66
N LEU A 259 1.33 15.00 -0.86
CA LEU A 259 2.28 14.18 -0.12
C LEU A 259 3.04 14.96 0.96
N TYR A 260 3.33 16.23 0.68
CA TYR A 260 4.16 17.06 1.55
C TYR A 260 3.55 17.21 2.96
N ASN A 261 4.31 16.82 3.97
CA ASN A 261 3.92 16.86 5.39
C ASN A 261 2.61 16.10 5.71
N LYS A 262 2.28 15.07 4.92
CA LYS A 262 1.15 14.17 5.16
C LYS A 262 1.63 12.84 5.76
N PRO A 263 1.05 12.37 6.87
CA PRO A 263 1.41 11.09 7.48
C PRO A 263 0.77 9.90 6.76
N SER A 264 -0.09 10.13 5.77
CA SER A 264 -0.66 9.09 4.93
C SER A 264 -0.74 9.54 3.49
N TRP A 265 -0.69 8.57 2.59
CA TRP A 265 -0.83 8.74 1.15
C TRP A 265 -1.35 7.44 0.54
N PHE A 266 -1.82 7.51 -0.71
CA PHE A 266 -2.48 6.38 -1.35
C PHE A 266 -2.00 6.17 -2.79
N VAL A 267 -2.29 5.00 -3.32
CA VAL A 267 -2.18 4.65 -4.74
C VAL A 267 -3.49 4.00 -5.17
N TRP A 268 -3.96 4.33 -6.37
CA TRP A 268 -5.30 3.97 -6.84
C TRP A 268 -5.31 3.50 -8.30
N TRP A 269 -6.08 2.44 -8.55
CA TRP A 269 -6.37 1.87 -9.86
C TRP A 269 -7.89 1.84 -10.10
N GLU A 270 -8.36 2.57 -11.10
CA GLU A 270 -9.77 2.50 -11.55
C GLU A 270 -10.05 1.24 -12.37
#